data_AF-A0A9Q0JJ61-F1
#
_entry.id   AF-A0A9Q0JJ61-F1
#
_cell.length_a   1.000
_cell.length_b   1.000
_cell.length_c   1.000
_cell.angle_alpha   90.00
_cell.angle_beta   90.00
_cell.angle_gamma   90.00
#
_symmetry.space_group_name_H-M   'P 1'
#
loop_
_entity.id
_entity.type
_entity.pdbx_description
1 polymer ?
#
loop_
_entity_poly.entity_id
_entity_poly.type
_entity_poly.pdbx_seq_one_letter_code
_entity_poly.pdbx_strand_id
1 'polypeptide(L)'
;MEVFSRSSREEDDEEALKWAALERLPTYDRLRRGLWISPSKHAASEIDVRSIGLEARKDLLNRLVKVAQDDNEHFLLKLRNRFDK
;
A
#
# COMPACT_ATOMS: atom_id res chain seq x y z
N MET A 1 18.35 11.18 30.02
CA MET A 1 17.00 11.16 29.43
C MET A 1 17.21 10.82 27.97
N GLU A 2 17.09 9.53 27.63
CA GLU A 2 17.39 9.06 26.27
C GLU A 2 16.31 9.57 25.32
N VAL A 3 16.75 10.42 24.41
CA VAL A 3 15.99 10.90 23.26
C VAL A 3 15.98 9.74 22.29
N PHE A 4 14.84 9.06 22.18
CA PHE A 4 14.62 8.04 21.16
C PHE A 4 14.80 8.69 19.79
N SER A 5 15.97 8.49 19.20
CA SER A 5 16.24 8.80 17.80
C SER A 5 15.31 7.94 16.96
N ARG A 6 14.19 8.51 16.50
CA ARG A 6 13.28 7.92 15.51
C ARG A 6 14.08 7.57 14.26
N SER A 7 14.52 6.32 14.18
CA SER A 7 15.19 5.82 12.99
C SER A 7 14.12 5.44 11.98
N SER A 8 14.39 5.66 10.70
CA SER A 8 13.52 5.24 9.59
C SER A 8 13.17 3.74 9.57
N ARG A 9 13.81 2.92 10.42
CA ARG A 9 13.49 1.50 10.59
C ARG A 9 12.18 1.27 11.37
N GLU A 10 11.85 2.12 12.34
CA GLU A 10 10.60 1.93 13.12
C GLU A 10 9.35 2.14 12.26
N GLU A 11 9.39 3.07 11.29
CA GLU A 11 8.27 3.33 10.39
C GLU A 11 8.02 2.15 9.43
N ASP A 12 9.08 1.50 8.92
CA ASP A 12 9.00 0.30 8.08
C ASP A 12 8.46 -0.91 8.87
N ASP A 13 8.88 -1.06 10.14
CA ASP A 13 8.38 -2.11 11.02
C ASP A 13 6.88 -1.96 11.33
N GLU A 14 6.38 -0.73 11.52
CA GLU A 14 4.95 -0.46 11.68
C GLU A 14 4.14 -0.77 10.42
N GLU A 15 4.68 -0.48 9.23
CA GLU A 15 4.06 -0.83 7.96
C GLU A 15 4.01 -2.34 7.74
N ALA A 16 5.09 -3.04 8.05
CA ALA A 16 5.16 -4.50 7.98
C ALA A 16 4.12 -5.16 8.90
N LEU A 17 3.91 -4.62 10.10
CA LEU A 17 2.86 -5.10 11.02
C LEU A 17 1.45 -4.89 10.45
N LYS A 18 1.19 -3.77 9.77
CA LYS A 18 -0.10 -3.51 9.10
C LYS A 18 -0.32 -4.46 7.93
N TRP A 19 0.71 -4.77 7.15
CA TRP A 19 0.64 -5.78 6.09
C TRP A 19 0.35 -7.17 6.64
N ALA A 20 1.02 -7.58 7.71
CA ALA A 20 0.78 -8.87 8.36
C ALA A 20 -0.67 -8.99 8.89
N ALA A 21 -1.24 -7.90 9.41
CA ALA A 21 -2.63 -7.86 9.85
C ALA A 21 -3.61 -8.08 8.66
N LEU A 22 -3.35 -7.46 7.51
CA LEU A 22 -4.16 -7.63 6.30
C LEU A 22 -4.03 -9.04 5.69
N GLU A 23 -2.85 -9.64 5.73
CA GLU A 23 -2.63 -11.00 5.24
C GLU A 23 -3.35 -12.06 6.09
N ARG A 24 -3.54 -11.77 7.38
CA ARG A 24 -4.27 -12.64 8.31
C ARG A 24 -5.79 -12.60 8.11
N LEU A 25 -6.31 -11.70 7.28
CA LEU A 25 -7.74 -11.60 6.99
C LEU A 25 -8.22 -12.79 6.12
N PRO A 26 -9.51 -13.19 6.25
CA PRO A 26 -10.14 -14.12 5.32
C PRO A 26 -10.00 -13.65 3.87
N THR A 27 -9.94 -14.58 2.91
CA THR A 27 -9.71 -14.31 1.48
C THR A 27 -10.59 -13.19 0.92
N TYR A 28 -11.84 -13.14 1.36
CA TYR A 28 -12.81 -12.15 0.93
C TYR A 28 -12.47 -10.73 1.39
N ASP A 29 -12.09 -10.57 2.65
CA ASP A 29 -11.74 -9.28 3.24
C ASP A 29 -10.38 -8.81 2.73
N ARG A 30 -9.43 -9.73 2.55
CA ARG A 30 -8.11 -9.44 1.97
C ARG A 30 -8.18 -8.87 0.55
N LEU A 31 -9.15 -9.29 -0.26
CA LEU A 31 -9.36 -8.74 -1.61
C LEU A 31 -9.93 -7.32 -1.62
N ARG A 32 -10.48 -6.87 -0.49
CA ARG A 32 -11.24 -5.61 -0.40
C ARG A 32 -10.54 -4.58 0.45
N ARG A 33 -9.67 -4.99 1.35
CA ARG A 33 -8.92 -4.10 2.22
C ARG A 33 -7.49 -3.96 1.73
N GLY A 34 -7.00 -2.72 1.74
CA GLY A 34 -5.65 -2.39 1.33
C GLY A 34 -5.08 -1.26 2.17
N LEU A 35 -3.78 -1.06 2.04
CA LEU A 35 -3.07 0.00 2.72
C LEU A 35 -2.93 1.20 1.78
N TRP A 36 -3.39 2.36 2.21
CA TRP A 36 -3.23 3.62 1.48
C TRP A 36 -2.13 4.46 2.10
N ILE A 37 -1.12 4.72 1.29
CA ILE A 37 0.01 5.57 1.67
C ILE A 37 -0.27 6.95 1.07
N SER A 38 -0.52 7.95 1.91
CA SER A 38 -0.64 9.33 1.43
C SER A 38 0.76 9.93 1.24
N PRO A 39 1.04 10.70 0.17
CA PRO A 39 2.32 11.38 0.00
C PRO A 39 2.56 12.45 1.08
N SER A 40 1.49 12.99 1.64
CA SER A 40 1.51 14.08 2.63
C SER A 40 1.62 13.61 4.07
N LYS A 41 1.17 12.38 4.34
CA LYS A 41 1.20 11.77 5.66
C LYS A 41 1.91 10.46 5.43
N HIS A 42 3.17 10.37 5.84
CA HIS A 42 4.01 9.15 5.85
C HIS A 42 3.41 8.09 6.81
N ALA A 43 2.11 7.85 6.68
CA ALA A 43 1.27 7.11 7.58
C ALA A 43 0.35 6.28 6.68
N ALA A 44 0.61 4.99 6.70
CA ALA A 44 -0.15 4.02 5.96
C ALA A 44 -1.47 3.74 6.70
N SER A 45 -2.61 4.00 6.06
CA SER A 45 -3.96 3.79 6.62
C SER A 45 -4.65 2.61 5.96
N GLU A 46 -5.28 1.75 6.74
CA GLU A 46 -6.15 0.69 6.22
C GLU A 46 -7.40 1.31 5.58
N ILE A 47 -7.74 0.88 4.36
CA ILE A 47 -8.92 1.34 3.64
C ILE A 47 -9.63 0.16 2.96
N ASP A 48 -10.96 0.19 2.98
CA ASP A 48 -11.79 -0.65 2.10
C ASP A 48 -11.93 -0.02 0.71
N VAL A 49 -11.49 -0.74 -0.31
CA VAL A 49 -11.51 -0.38 -1.74
C VAL A 49 -12.94 -0.13 -2.25
N ARG A 50 -13.98 -0.63 -1.58
CA ARG A 50 -15.37 -0.35 -1.94
C ARG A 50 -15.90 0.94 -1.37
N SER A 51 -15.42 1.35 -0.19
CA SER A 51 -15.91 2.52 0.52
C SER A 51 -15.10 3.78 0.23
N ILE A 52 -14.01 3.70 -0.55
CA ILE A 52 -13.27 4.89 -0.98
C ILE A 52 -14.16 5.85 -1.77
N GLY A 53 -14.11 7.13 -1.38
CA GLY A 53 -14.77 8.20 -2.13
C GLY A 53 -14.21 8.34 -3.55
N LEU A 54 -14.97 9.00 -4.42
CA LEU A 54 -14.59 9.17 -5.84
C LEU A 54 -13.23 9.86 -6.00
N GLU A 55 -12.92 10.83 -5.15
CA GLU A 55 -11.64 11.56 -5.20
C GLU A 55 -10.45 10.62 -4.87
N ALA A 56 -10.56 9.83 -3.81
CA ALA A 56 -9.53 8.85 -3.45
C ALA A 56 -9.37 7.76 -4.52
N ARG A 57 -10.45 7.33 -5.19
CA ARG A 57 -10.38 6.42 -6.35
C ARG A 57 -9.62 7.06 -7.50
N LYS A 58 -9.91 8.32 -7.81
CA LYS A 58 -9.25 9.05 -8.88
C LYS A 58 -7.76 9.20 -8.60
N ASP A 59 -7.39 9.50 -7.36
CA ASP A 59 -5.98 9.55 -6.93
C ASP A 59 -5.30 8.19 -7.02
N LEU A 60 -5.99 7.10 -6.64
CA LEU A 60 -5.45 5.74 -6.75
C LEU A 60 -5.15 5.41 -8.22
N LEU A 61 -6.11 5.67 -9.09
CA LEU A 61 -5.98 5.44 -10.53
C LEU A 61 -4.89 6.31 -11.13
N ASN A 62 -4.83 7.59 -10.77
CA ASN A 62 -3.79 8.49 -11.25
C ASN A 62 -2.39 8.00 -10.86
N ARG A 63 -2.21 7.47 -9.64
CA ARG A 63 -0.92 6.88 -9.25
C ARG A 63 -0.62 5.60 -10.00
N LEU A 64 -1.59 4.71 -10.14
CA LEU A 64 -1.41 3.45 -10.87
C LEU A 64 -1.05 3.71 -12.34
N VAL A 65 -1.74 4.65 -12.98
CA VAL A 65 -1.52 5.05 -14.37
C VAL A 65 -0.21 5.81 -14.54
N LYS A 66 0.18 6.67 -13.58
CA LYS A 66 1.49 7.34 -13.60
C LYS A 66 2.65 6.35 -13.46
N VAL A 67 2.54 5.39 -12.54
CA VAL A 67 3.53 4.31 -12.40
C VAL A 67 3.65 3.52 -13.72
N ALA A 68 2.54 3.33 -14.44
CA ALA A 68 2.54 2.72 -15.78
C ALA A 68 3.14 3.62 -16.89
N GLN A 69 3.28 4.94 -16.68
CA GLN A 69 3.97 5.82 -17.63
C GLN A 69 5.46 5.90 -17.34
N ASP A 70 5.82 5.97 -16.05
CA ASP A 70 7.21 6.13 -15.62
C ASP A 70 7.99 4.79 -15.64
N ASP A 71 7.34 3.65 -15.38
CA ASP A 71 8.04 2.37 -15.14
C ASP A 71 7.17 1.13 -15.45
N ASN A 72 6.43 1.15 -16.56
CA ASN A 72 5.44 0.12 -16.91
C ASN A 72 6.03 -1.29 -17.01
N GLU A 73 7.23 -1.40 -17.58
CA GLU A 73 7.91 -2.68 -17.77
C GLU A 73 8.17 -3.36 -16.42
N HIS A 74 8.68 -2.60 -15.46
CA HIS A 74 8.94 -3.08 -14.11
C HIS A 74 7.65 -3.45 -13.36
N PHE A 75 6.57 -2.67 -13.56
CA PHE A 75 5.25 -3.02 -13.03
C PHE A 75 4.72 -4.34 -13.62
N LEU A 76 4.77 -4.52 -14.93
CA LEU A 76 4.30 -5.74 -15.61
C LEU A 76 5.16 -6.96 -15.26
N LEU A 77 6.47 -6.80 -15.10
CA LEU A 77 7.38 -7.84 -14.61
C LEU A 77 7.02 -8.28 -13.18
N LYS A 78 6.79 -7.33 -12.27
CA LYS A 78 6.32 -7.63 -10.91
C LYS A 78 4.97 -8.32 -10.92
N LEU A 79 4.05 -7.89 -11.79
CA LEU A 79 2.73 -8.49 -11.92
C LEU A 79 2.82 -9.95 -12.41
N ARG A 80 3.63 -10.20 -13.45
CA ARG A 80 3.91 -11.55 -13.96
C ARG A 80 4.46 -12.45 -12.87
N ASN A 81 5.45 -11.99 -12.11
CA ASN A 81 6.07 -12.75 -11.01
C ASN A 81 5.09 -13.10 -9.88
N ARG A 82 3.95 -12.39 -9.76
CA ARG A 82 2.89 -12.71 -8.79
C ARG A 82 1.93 -13.79 -9.27
N PHE A 83 1.81 -14.00 -10.58
CA PHE A 83 0.96 -15.04 -11.19
C PHE A 83 1.72 -16.33 -11.51
N ASP A 84 3.04 -16.26 -11.70
CA ASP A 84 3.92 -17.42 -11.95
C ASP A 84 4.33 -18.18 -10.67
N LYS A 85 3.73 -17.86 -9.51
CA LYS A 85 3.87 -18.58 -8.23
C LYS A 85 2.58 -19.31 -7.89
#